data_AF-A0A2E7LG40-F1
#
_entry.id   AF-A0A2E7LG40-F1
#
_cell.length_a   1.000
_cell.length_b   1.000
_cell.length_c   1.000
_cell.angle_alpha   90.00
_cell.angle_beta   90.00
_cell.angle_gamma   90.00
#
_symmetry.space_group_name_H-M   'P 1'
#
loop_
_entity.id
_entity.type
_entity.pdbx_description
1 polymer ?
#
loop_
_entity_poly.entity_id
_entity_poly.type
_entity_poly.pdbx_seq_one_letter_code
_entity_poly.pdbx_strand_id
1 'polypeptide(L)'
;MGGGGGGMFNLEPSRERKIKVETLCLEEGKKDPTPRMKYTMIPIERFTKQQDVIELCKMVGNGQVPRNSAQAAAWHLTDKLSWWELANKDRIRLSNGYFRRYFSPREIGYAIRIANEAVRRGQQSQRSSLASDDVAKLESLSNQ
;
A
#
# COMPACT_ATOMS: atom_id res chain seq x y z
N MET A 1 28.44 -16.88 -12.03
CA MET A 1 27.48 -16.48 -13.08
C MET A 1 26.75 -15.24 -12.62
N GLY A 2 27.33 -14.07 -12.92
CA GLY A 2 26.70 -12.77 -12.69
C GLY A 2 26.08 -12.30 -14.00
N GLY A 3 24.80 -11.93 -13.99
CA GLY A 3 24.09 -11.55 -15.20
C GLY A 3 22.86 -10.69 -14.89
N GLY A 4 22.98 -9.40 -15.23
CA GLY A 4 21.86 -8.65 -15.79
C GLY A 4 20.92 -7.90 -14.83
N GLY A 5 21.48 -7.02 -13.99
CA GLY A 5 20.71 -5.87 -13.46
C GLY A 5 20.52 -4.81 -14.55
N GLY A 6 19.75 -5.12 -15.59
CA GLY A 6 19.46 -4.19 -16.69
C GLY A 6 18.47 -3.12 -16.25
N GLY A 7 18.85 -1.84 -16.40
CA GLY A 7 18.11 -0.69 -15.90
C GLY A 7 16.67 -0.60 -16.40
N MET A 8 15.72 -0.79 -15.49
CA MET A 8 14.26 -0.67 -15.70
C MET A 8 13.81 0.76 -16.11
N PHE A 9 14.71 1.74 -16.07
CA PHE A 9 14.41 3.17 -16.26
C PHE A 9 15.19 3.82 -17.42
N ASN A 10 15.68 3.05 -18.39
CA ASN A 10 16.16 3.67 -19.64
C ASN A 10 14.96 4.04 -20.53
N LEU A 11 14.49 5.28 -20.39
CA LEU A 11 13.48 5.89 -21.26
C LEU A 11 14.19 6.67 -22.35
N GLU A 12 13.95 6.32 -23.61
CA GLU A 12 14.45 7.13 -24.72
C GLU A 12 13.84 8.55 -24.66
N PRO A 13 14.61 9.60 -24.98
CA PRO A 13 14.08 10.97 -25.02
C PRO A 13 12.81 11.04 -25.88
N SER A 14 11.77 11.68 -25.35
CA SER A 14 10.49 11.92 -26.03
C SER A 14 9.67 10.66 -26.38
N ARG A 15 9.98 9.49 -25.81
CA ARG A 15 9.13 8.29 -25.96
C ARG A 15 8.33 8.01 -24.70
N GLU A 16 7.03 7.78 -24.87
CA GLU A 16 6.15 7.31 -23.81
C GLU A 16 6.26 5.78 -23.66
N ARG A 17 6.23 5.29 -22.44
CA ARG A 17 6.19 3.85 -22.13
C ARG A 17 4.99 3.53 -21.27
N LYS A 18 4.27 2.46 -21.64
CA LYS A 18 3.21 1.89 -20.82
C LYS A 18 3.84 0.95 -19.79
N ILE A 19 3.71 1.31 -18.51
CA ILE A 19 4.19 0.51 -17.39
C ILE A 19 2.98 -0.06 -16.67
N LYS A 20 3.00 -1.37 -16.42
CA LYS A 20 2.00 -2.00 -15.56
C LYS A 20 2.40 -1.77 -14.11
N VAL A 21 1.58 -1.03 -13.38
CA VAL A 21 1.77 -0.78 -11.96
C VAL A 21 0.68 -1.51 -11.19
N GLU A 22 1.07 -2.24 -10.14
CA GLU A 22 0.11 -2.86 -9.24
C GLU A 22 -0.51 -1.78 -8.34
N THR A 23 -1.83 -1.75 -8.26
CA THR A 23 -2.57 -0.71 -7.52
C THR A 23 -3.59 -1.32 -6.57
N LEU A 24 -3.89 -0.61 -5.50
CA LEU A 24 -4.94 -0.97 -4.54
C LEU A 24 -5.79 0.24 -4.22
N CYS A 25 -7.02 -0.01 -3.79
CA CYS A 25 -7.93 1.01 -3.30
C CYS A 25 -7.59 1.29 -1.83
N LEU A 26 -7.27 2.53 -1.48
CA LEU A 26 -6.96 2.87 -0.08
C LEU A 26 -8.21 3.02 0.78
N GLU A 27 -9.34 3.35 0.17
CA GLU A 27 -10.62 3.55 0.87
C GLU A 27 -11.66 2.57 0.31
N GLU A 28 -12.50 2.06 1.20
CA GLU A 28 -13.64 1.23 0.88
C GLU A 28 -14.83 2.07 0.40
N GLY A 29 -15.71 1.48 -0.43
CA GLY A 29 -16.95 2.12 -0.89
C GLY A 29 -16.79 3.15 -2.01
N LYS A 30 -15.57 3.53 -2.39
CA LYS A 30 -15.34 4.35 -3.58
C LYS A 30 -15.63 3.56 -4.85
N LYS A 31 -16.16 4.25 -5.87
CA LYS A 31 -16.43 3.65 -7.18
C LYS A 31 -15.14 3.12 -7.79
N ASP A 32 -15.26 1.99 -8.47
CA ASP A 32 -14.13 1.39 -9.17
C ASP A 32 -13.52 2.39 -10.18
N PRO A 33 -12.18 2.45 -10.26
CA PRO A 33 -11.49 3.34 -11.18
C PRO A 33 -11.85 3.01 -12.64
N THR A 34 -12.19 4.03 -13.44
CA THR A 34 -12.46 3.85 -14.87
C THR A 34 -11.44 4.60 -15.73
N PRO A 35 -11.08 4.11 -16.92
CA PRO A 35 -10.11 4.78 -17.81
C PRO A 35 -10.48 6.22 -18.22
N ARG A 36 -11.74 6.63 -18.02
CA ARG A 36 -12.22 7.98 -18.35
C ARG A 36 -11.94 9.01 -17.25
N MET A 37 -11.54 8.57 -16.06
CA MET A 37 -11.20 9.48 -14.97
C MET A 37 -9.85 10.15 -15.24
N LYS A 38 -9.72 11.42 -14.84
CA LYS A 38 -8.43 12.11 -14.85
C LYS A 38 -7.64 11.67 -13.61
N TYR A 39 -6.49 11.05 -13.83
CA TYR A 39 -5.58 10.60 -12.77
C TYR A 39 -4.39 11.54 -12.65
N THR A 40 -4.03 11.85 -11.41
CA THR A 40 -2.81 12.62 -11.09
C THR A 40 -1.97 11.80 -10.13
N MET A 41 -0.68 11.68 -10.40
CA MET A 41 0.26 11.08 -9.46
C MET A 41 0.59 12.12 -8.38
N ILE A 42 0.37 11.74 -7.12
CA ILE A 42 0.75 12.54 -5.96
C ILE A 42 1.67 11.72 -5.04
N PRO A 43 2.62 12.36 -4.33
CA PRO A 43 3.36 11.69 -3.28
C PRO A 43 2.42 11.14 -2.21
N ILE A 44 2.70 9.94 -1.70
CA ILE A 44 1.83 9.26 -0.73
C ILE A 44 1.70 10.06 0.57
N GLU A 45 2.73 10.81 0.93
CA GLU A 45 2.81 11.67 2.11
C GLU A 45 1.85 12.87 2.04
N ARG A 46 1.36 13.21 0.84
CA ARG A 46 0.30 14.22 0.66
C ARG A 46 -1.09 13.63 0.91
N PHE A 47 -1.25 12.32 0.74
CA PHE A 47 -2.53 11.63 0.93
C PHE A 47 -2.72 11.17 2.37
N THR A 48 -1.70 10.56 2.99
CA THR A 48 -1.77 10.04 4.36
C THR A 48 -0.48 10.32 5.12
N LYS A 49 -0.60 10.47 6.46
CA LYS A 49 0.53 10.54 7.40
C LYS A 49 0.74 9.23 8.17
N GLN A 50 -0.14 8.26 7.97
CA GLN A 50 -0.07 6.96 8.61
C GLN A 50 1.08 6.14 8.00
N GLN A 51 2.13 5.90 8.79
CA GLN A 51 3.37 5.29 8.30
C GLN A 51 3.20 3.79 7.98
N ASP A 52 2.33 3.11 8.70
CA ASP A 52 1.89 1.74 8.39
C ASP A 52 1.26 1.63 6.99
N VAL A 53 0.39 2.56 6.61
CA VAL A 53 -0.22 2.59 5.26
C VAL A 53 0.84 2.87 4.19
N ILE A 54 1.79 3.78 4.47
CA ILE A 54 2.89 4.08 3.56
C ILE A 54 3.77 2.84 3.35
N GLU A 55 4.13 2.13 4.41
CA GLU A 55 4.91 0.89 4.33
C GLU A 55 4.14 -0.24 3.60
N LEU A 56 2.83 -0.34 3.80
CA LEU A 56 1.99 -1.25 3.01
C LEU A 56 2.08 -0.95 1.50
N CYS A 57 1.95 0.32 1.11
CA CYS A 57 2.08 0.74 -0.28
C CYS A 57 3.47 0.41 -0.85
N LYS A 58 4.54 0.58 -0.06
CA LYS A 58 5.90 0.18 -0.46
C LYS A 58 6.02 -1.33 -0.67
N MET A 59 5.45 -2.14 0.23
CA MET A 59 5.45 -3.60 0.08
C MET A 59 4.76 -4.04 -1.22
N VAL A 60 3.66 -3.39 -1.58
CA VAL A 60 2.91 -3.66 -2.82
C VAL A 60 3.69 -3.21 -4.05
N GLY A 61 4.23 -2.00 -4.04
CA GLY A 61 5.04 -1.46 -5.13
C GLY A 61 6.31 -2.29 -5.40
N ASN A 62 6.87 -2.89 -4.36
CA ASN A 62 8.03 -3.79 -4.45
C ASN A 62 7.66 -5.25 -4.79
N GLY A 63 6.38 -5.57 -4.98
CA GLY A 63 5.93 -6.93 -5.30
C GLY A 63 6.14 -7.95 -4.17
N GLN A 64 6.27 -7.50 -2.91
CA GLN A 64 6.54 -8.37 -1.77
C GLN A 64 5.29 -9.10 -1.26
N VAL A 65 4.11 -8.59 -1.58
CA VAL A 65 2.83 -9.07 -1.05
C VAL A 65 1.80 -9.25 -2.17
N PRO A 66 0.91 -10.25 -2.08
CA PRO A 66 -0.14 -10.44 -3.06
C PRO A 66 -1.21 -9.35 -2.95
N ARG A 67 -1.66 -8.84 -4.12
CA ARG A 67 -2.59 -7.70 -4.23
C ARG A 67 -3.87 -7.86 -3.42
N ASN A 68 -4.56 -8.99 -3.52
CA ASN A 68 -5.85 -9.20 -2.83
C ASN A 68 -5.72 -9.15 -1.31
N SER A 69 -4.69 -9.80 -0.74
CA SER A 69 -4.46 -9.72 0.71
C SER A 69 -4.00 -8.33 1.14
N ALA A 70 -3.22 -7.64 0.30
CA ALA A 70 -2.84 -6.25 0.55
C ALA A 70 -4.05 -5.30 0.51
N GLN A 71 -5.04 -5.54 -0.36
CA GLN A 71 -6.29 -4.78 -0.41
C GLN A 71 -7.11 -4.91 0.88
N ALA A 72 -7.20 -6.12 1.44
CA ALA A 72 -7.85 -6.33 2.75
C ALA A 72 -7.06 -5.66 3.89
N ALA A 73 -5.73 -5.76 3.86
CA ALA A 73 -4.88 -5.09 4.85
C ALA A 73 -5.01 -3.56 4.78
N ALA A 74 -5.08 -2.99 3.57
CA ALA A 74 -5.28 -1.55 3.37
C ALA A 74 -6.57 -1.08 4.05
N TRP A 75 -7.71 -1.69 3.72
CA TRP A 75 -9.00 -1.33 4.31
C TRP A 75 -9.08 -1.54 5.83
N HIS A 76 -8.36 -2.52 6.38
CA HIS A 76 -8.24 -2.66 7.83
C HIS A 76 -7.49 -1.47 8.46
N LEU A 77 -6.38 -1.03 7.84
CA LEU A 77 -5.54 0.03 8.38
C LEU A 77 -6.19 1.42 8.21
N THR A 78 -6.79 1.70 7.05
CA THR A 78 -7.35 3.01 6.70
C THR A 78 -8.77 3.21 7.25
N ASP A 79 -9.68 2.30 6.92
CA ASP A 79 -11.11 2.42 7.20
C ASP A 79 -11.53 1.73 8.51
N LYS A 80 -10.57 1.11 9.22
CA LYS A 80 -10.76 0.41 10.50
C LYS A 80 -11.78 -0.73 10.44
N LEU A 81 -12.00 -1.31 9.26
CA LEU A 81 -12.84 -2.49 9.11
C LEU A 81 -12.24 -3.67 9.88
N SER A 82 -13.09 -4.36 10.66
CA SER A 82 -12.67 -5.57 11.36
C SER A 82 -12.37 -6.71 10.38
N TRP A 83 -11.51 -7.63 10.80
CA TRP A 83 -11.22 -8.84 10.01
C TRP A 83 -12.48 -9.67 9.74
N TRP A 84 -13.44 -9.63 10.66
CA TRP A 84 -14.72 -10.31 10.51
C TRP A 84 -15.58 -9.68 9.41
N GLU A 85 -15.66 -8.35 9.38
CA GLU A 85 -16.36 -7.62 8.31
C GLU A 85 -15.71 -7.88 6.95
N LEU A 86 -14.38 -7.84 6.89
CA LEU A 86 -13.63 -8.12 5.66
C LEU A 86 -13.84 -9.57 5.18
N ALA A 87 -13.84 -10.55 6.09
CA ALA A 87 -14.09 -11.95 5.74
C ALA A 87 -15.51 -12.20 5.21
N ASN A 88 -16.49 -11.43 5.67
CA ASN A 88 -17.88 -11.55 5.25
C ASN A 88 -18.29 -10.58 4.14
N LYS A 89 -17.37 -9.74 3.67
CA LYS A 89 -17.66 -8.74 2.65
C LYS A 89 -17.96 -9.40 1.31
N ASP A 90 -19.13 -9.08 0.75
CA ASP A 90 -19.53 -9.50 -0.59
C ASP A 90 -18.92 -8.58 -1.65
N ARG A 91 -18.28 -9.16 -2.67
CA ARG A 91 -17.85 -8.46 -3.88
C ARG A 91 -18.96 -8.33 -4.89
N ILE A 92 -19.70 -9.42 -5.07
CA ILE A 92 -20.84 -9.51 -5.98
C ILE A 92 -21.97 -10.13 -5.18
N ARG A 93 -23.13 -9.50 -5.23
CA ARG A 93 -24.38 -10.06 -4.74
C ARG A 93 -25.44 -9.83 -5.80
N LEU A 94 -25.93 -10.92 -6.39
CA LEU A 94 -26.96 -10.91 -7.41
C LEU A 94 -28.33 -11.16 -6.77
N SER A 95 -29.39 -10.75 -7.46
CA SER A 95 -30.78 -10.95 -7.01
C SER A 95 -31.19 -12.42 -6.92
N ASN A 96 -30.50 -13.31 -7.63
CA ASN A 96 -30.73 -14.76 -7.61
C ASN A 96 -30.11 -15.49 -6.40
N GLY A 97 -29.61 -14.77 -5.40
CA GLY A 97 -28.98 -15.34 -4.21
C GLY A 97 -27.52 -15.76 -4.40
N TYR A 98 -26.96 -15.65 -5.61
CA TYR A 98 -25.53 -15.86 -5.83
C TYR A 98 -24.73 -14.72 -5.18
N PHE A 99 -23.76 -15.10 -4.36
CA PHE A 99 -22.80 -14.17 -3.81
C PHE A 99 -21.38 -14.68 -4.04
N ARG A 100 -20.45 -13.73 -4.18
CA ARG A 100 -19.02 -14.01 -4.19
C ARG A 100 -18.36 -13.10 -3.17
N ARG A 101 -17.69 -13.70 -2.18
CA ARG A 101 -16.88 -12.97 -1.19
C ARG A 101 -15.75 -12.20 -1.86
N TYR A 102 -15.38 -11.08 -1.27
CA TYR A 102 -14.24 -10.28 -1.72
C TYR A 102 -12.91 -11.01 -1.48
N PHE A 103 -12.80 -11.67 -0.34
CA PHE A 103 -11.60 -12.39 0.08
C PHE A 103 -11.93 -13.81 0.51
N SER A 104 -11.03 -14.74 0.21
CA SER A 104 -11.04 -16.08 0.78
C SER A 104 -10.46 -16.10 2.21
N PRO A 105 -10.77 -17.12 3.03
CA PRO A 105 -10.19 -17.23 4.37
C PRO A 105 -8.65 -17.24 4.39
N ARG A 106 -8.03 -17.84 3.37
CA ARG A 106 -6.57 -17.83 3.22
C ARG A 106 -6.04 -16.42 2.95
N GLU A 107 -6.70 -15.66 2.08
CA GLU A 107 -6.31 -14.28 1.78
C GLU A 107 -6.42 -13.37 3.00
N ILE A 108 -7.46 -13.56 3.83
CA ILE A 108 -7.61 -12.86 5.12
C ILE A 108 -6.47 -13.23 6.08
N GLY A 109 -6.13 -14.51 6.19
CA GLY A 109 -5.00 -14.96 7.01
C GLY A 109 -3.67 -14.31 6.60
N TYR A 110 -3.43 -14.14 5.30
CA TYR A 110 -2.27 -13.38 4.82
C TYR A 110 -2.40 -11.88 5.08
N ALA A 111 -3.59 -11.30 4.90
CA ALA A 111 -3.84 -9.88 5.13
C ALA A 111 -3.50 -9.46 6.57
N ILE A 112 -3.87 -10.29 7.56
CA ILE A 112 -3.53 -10.06 8.98
C ILE A 112 -2.00 -9.97 9.17
N ARG A 113 -1.24 -10.91 8.58
CA ARG A 113 0.22 -10.92 8.69
C ARG A 113 0.84 -9.70 8.00
N ILE A 114 0.33 -9.33 6.83
CA ILE A 114 0.77 -8.16 6.07
C ILE A 114 0.50 -6.88 6.86
N ALA A 115 -0.68 -6.72 7.44
CA ALA A 115 -1.04 -5.55 8.25
C ALA A 115 -0.12 -5.41 9.47
N ASN A 116 0.10 -6.51 10.21
CA ASN A 116 1.03 -6.51 11.35
C ASN A 116 2.45 -6.13 10.95
N GLU A 117 2.94 -6.64 9.82
CA GLU A 117 4.27 -6.28 9.31
C GLU A 117 4.34 -4.81 8.85
N ALA A 118 3.27 -4.30 8.23
CA ALA A 118 3.16 -2.88 7.86
C ALA A 118 3.23 -1.98 9.09
N VAL A 119 2.50 -2.32 10.16
CA VAL A 119 2.54 -1.60 11.44
C VAL A 119 3.93 -1.65 12.05
N ARG A 120 4.57 -2.82 12.09
CA ARG A 120 5.93 -2.99 12.62
C ARG A 120 6.93 -2.10 11.86
N ARG A 121 6.89 -2.10 10.52
CA ARG A 121 7.76 -1.25 9.69
C ARG A 121 7.44 0.23 9.88
N GLY A 122 6.16 0.59 9.95
CA GLY A 122 5.73 1.97 10.16
C GLY A 122 6.26 2.55 11.48
N GLN A 123 6.18 1.77 12.57
CA GLN A 123 6.75 2.15 13.87
C GLN A 123 8.27 2.30 13.82
N GLN A 124 8.96 1.41 13.11
CA GLN A 124 10.42 1.48 12.92
C GLN A 124 10.81 2.73 12.14
N SER A 125 10.10 3.05 11.04
CA SER A 125 10.32 4.25 10.25
C SER A 125 10.09 5.54 11.07
N GLN A 126 9.04 5.59 11.90
CA GLN A 126 8.80 6.72 12.82
C GLN A 126 9.91 6.88 13.86
N ARG A 127 10.36 5.77 14.45
CA ARG A 127 11.42 5.81 15.46
C ARG A 127 12.74 6.27 14.86
N SER A 128 13.06 5.81 13.65
CA SER A 128 14.24 6.25 12.92
C SER A 128 14.17 7.72 12.54
N SER A 129 13.01 8.26 12.14
CA SER A 129 12.89 9.69 11.84
C SER A 129 13.08 10.55 13.09
N LEU A 130 12.46 10.16 14.22
CA LEU A 130 12.61 10.88 15.49
C LEU A 130 14.06 10.90 15.99
N ALA A 131 14.76 9.76 15.90
CA ALA A 131 16.16 9.67 16.29
C ALA A 131 17.06 10.57 15.41
N SER A 132 16.79 10.65 14.11
CA SER A 132 17.53 11.55 13.21
C SER A 132 17.30 13.03 13.54
N ASP A 133 16.06 13.41 13.89
CA ASP A 133 15.72 14.79 14.27
C ASP A 133 16.42 15.21 15.57
N ASP A 134 16.50 14.30 16.55
CA ASP A 134 17.22 14.54 17.81
C ASP A 134 18.73 14.74 17.58
N VAL A 135 19.34 13.93 16.71
CA VAL A 135 20.76 14.08 16.32
C VAL A 135 21.00 15.42 15.63
N ALA A 136 20.17 15.79 14.65
CA ALA A 136 20.30 17.06 13.94
C ALA A 136 20.17 18.27 14.88
N LYS A 137 19.28 18.19 15.88
CA LYS A 137 19.11 19.23 16.89
C LYS A 137 20.37 19.36 17.77
N LEU A 138 20.95 18.26 18.21
CA LEU A 138 22.18 18.27 19.02
C LEU A 138 23.37 18.84 18.25
N GLU A 139 23.54 18.48 16.97
CA GLU A 139 24.60 19.04 16.11
C GLU A 139 24.43 20.56 15.91
N SER A 140 23.20 21.05 15.79
CA SER A 140 22.94 22.49 15.64
C SER A 140 23.24 23.32 16.90
N LEU A 141 23.17 22.69 18.09
CA LEU A 141 23.48 23.32 19.37
C LEU A 141 24.99 23.28 19.70
N SER A 142 25.72 22.31 19.16
CA SER A 142 27.17 22.20 19.34
C SER A 142 27.98 23.15 18.45
N ASN A 143 27.34 23.73 17.40
CA ASN A 143 27.97 24.63 16.44
C ASN A 143 27.68 26.12 16.70
N GLN A 144 27.23 26.47 17.93
CA GLN A 144 27.08 27.84 18.43
C GLN A 144 28.03 28.05 19.62
#